data_AF-A0A6I9SHZ7-F1
#
_entry.id   AF-A0A6I9SHZ7-F1
#
_cell.length_a   1.000
_cell.length_b   1.000
_cell.length_c   1.000
_cell.angle_alpha   90.00
_cell.angle_beta   90.00
_cell.angle_gamma   90.00
#
_symmetry.space_group_name_H-M   'P 1'
#
loop_
_entity.id
_entity.type
_entity.pdbx_description
1 polymer ?
#
loop_
_entity_poly.entity_id
_entity_poly.type
_entity_poly.pdbx_seq_one_letter_code
_entity_poly.pdbx_strand_id
1 'polypeptide(L)'
;MTSSSRNRRRYSSDDSSSNSVSDINRRMNRSRRSRRYSDSDSDEPSRHRSKRKITEDDIAEYLAKKAHKKAMKVAKKLKSQTVSGYSNDSNPFGDSNLNEKFVWRKKIERDVTQGVPLDEFSIKAEKKRQRERMAEIEKVKKRREERAIEKAQHEEEMALLARERARAEFQDWEKKEEEFHFDQSKIRSEIRLREGRMKPIDILTKHLDPSDDFEIEINEPYMVFKGLTVKEMEELHNDIKMHLDLDRATPTHIRYWEVC
;
A
#
# COMPACT_ATOMS: atom_id res chain seq x y z
N MET A 1 12.55 1.57 51.56
CA MET A 1 12.79 0.42 52.47
C MET A 1 12.51 -0.86 51.69
N THR A 2 13.59 -1.44 51.16
CA THR A 2 14.10 -2.80 51.48
C THR A 2 13.39 -3.92 50.69
N SER A 3 14.01 -4.41 49.61
CA SER A 3 14.84 -5.65 49.57
C SER A 3 13.94 -6.89 49.36
N SER A 4 14.18 -7.82 48.44
CA SER A 4 15.42 -8.60 48.33
C SER A 4 15.49 -9.39 47.01
N SER A 5 16.63 -9.27 46.34
CA SER A 5 17.15 -10.23 45.38
C SER A 5 17.61 -11.50 46.09
N ARG A 6 17.32 -12.69 45.55
CA ARG A 6 18.07 -13.92 45.87
C ARG A 6 18.43 -14.72 44.62
N ASN A 7 19.71 -14.59 44.33
CA ASN A 7 20.59 -15.33 43.45
C ASN A 7 20.59 -16.85 43.79
N ARG A 8 20.52 -17.74 42.79
CA ARG A 8 21.02 -19.13 42.91
C ARG A 8 21.78 -19.51 41.64
N ARG A 9 23.07 -19.77 41.85
CA ARG A 9 24.05 -20.27 40.88
C ARG A 9 24.24 -21.78 41.04
N ARG A 10 24.76 -22.38 39.95
CA ARG A 10 25.60 -23.60 39.82
C ARG A 10 24.91 -24.97 39.90
N TYR A 11 25.02 -25.72 38.80
CA TYR A 11 25.99 -26.81 38.72
C TYR A 11 26.42 -27.04 37.26
N SER A 12 27.72 -27.20 37.09
CA SER A 12 28.44 -27.51 35.85
C SER A 12 29.10 -28.86 36.09
N SER A 13 28.95 -29.79 35.16
CA SER A 13 29.82 -30.96 35.06
C SER A 13 30.02 -31.30 33.59
N ASP A 14 31.23 -30.99 33.17
CA ASP A 14 31.96 -31.56 32.05
C ASP A 14 32.13 -33.07 32.28
N ASP A 15 31.96 -33.88 31.24
CA ASP A 15 32.88 -34.99 31.01
C ASP A 15 32.90 -35.34 29.52
N SER A 16 34.10 -35.27 28.98
CA SER A 16 34.48 -35.64 27.63
C SER A 16 34.99 -37.08 27.63
N SER A 17 34.57 -37.91 26.68
CA SER A 17 35.49 -38.90 26.10
C SER A 17 34.95 -39.57 24.83
N SER A 18 35.71 -39.36 23.77
CA SER A 18 35.78 -40.11 22.53
C SER A 18 36.22 -41.56 22.74
N ASN A 19 35.63 -42.51 22.02
CA ASN A 19 36.39 -43.60 21.41
C ASN A 19 35.63 -44.31 20.26
N SER A 20 36.26 -44.27 19.09
CA SER A 20 36.23 -45.27 18.00
C SER A 20 36.61 -46.65 18.59
N VAL A 21 36.20 -47.85 18.15
CA VAL A 21 36.19 -48.45 16.81
C VAL A 21 35.39 -49.78 16.84
N SER A 22 34.96 -50.23 15.66
CA SER A 22 34.85 -51.63 15.16
C SER A 22 33.74 -52.61 15.63
N ASP A 23 32.90 -52.93 14.65
CA ASP A 23 32.48 -54.27 14.20
C ASP A 23 32.26 -55.39 15.21
N ILE A 24 30.99 -55.76 15.45
CA ILE A 24 30.58 -57.17 15.55
C ILE A 24 29.17 -57.35 14.95
N ASN A 25 29.13 -58.05 13.80
CA ASN A 25 27.95 -58.71 13.25
C ASN A 25 27.30 -59.64 14.30
N ARG A 26 26.11 -59.30 14.80
CA ARG A 26 25.26 -60.26 15.53
C ARG A 26 23.94 -60.47 14.79
N ARG A 27 23.90 -61.61 14.10
CA ARG A 27 22.69 -62.31 13.67
C ARG A 27 21.72 -62.40 14.84
N MET A 28 20.54 -61.80 14.71
CA MET A 28 19.42 -61.99 15.64
C MET A 28 18.29 -62.69 14.92
N ASN A 29 18.21 -64.00 15.20
CA ASN A 29 17.06 -64.86 14.99
C ASN A 29 15.79 -64.18 15.50
N ARG A 30 14.79 -64.03 14.63
CA ARG A 30 13.40 -63.90 15.06
C ARG A 30 12.61 -65.11 14.57
N SER A 31 12.49 -66.04 15.50
CA SER A 31 11.57 -67.16 15.53
C SER A 31 10.16 -66.77 15.07
N ARG A 32 9.69 -67.39 13.98
CA ARG A 32 8.26 -67.46 13.66
C ARG A 32 7.79 -68.89 13.80
N ARG A 33 7.21 -69.10 14.97
CA ARG A 33 6.26 -70.11 15.43
C ARG A 33 5.59 -70.94 14.32
N SER A 34 5.93 -72.22 14.32
CA SER A 34 5.22 -73.33 13.67
C SER A 34 3.77 -73.42 14.15
N ARG A 35 2.82 -73.53 13.21
CA ARG A 35 1.48 -74.09 13.42
C ARG A 35 1.06 -74.94 12.21
N ARG A 36 1.17 -76.25 12.43
CA ARG A 36 0.45 -77.42 11.88
C ARG A 36 -0.33 -77.28 10.56
N TYR A 37 0.16 -78.07 9.60
CA TYR A 37 -0.52 -78.99 8.68
C TYR A 37 -2.05 -79.13 8.83
N SER A 38 -2.77 -78.82 7.75
CA SER A 38 -3.88 -79.63 7.27
C SER A 38 -3.61 -79.89 5.79
N ASP A 39 -3.52 -81.17 5.49
CA ASP A 39 -3.28 -81.82 4.21
C ASP A 39 -4.52 -81.67 3.31
N SER A 40 -4.32 -81.25 2.06
CA SER A 40 -5.28 -81.39 0.97
C SER A 40 -4.50 -81.30 -0.33
N ASP A 41 -4.07 -82.48 -0.78
CA ASP A 41 -3.44 -82.75 -2.06
C ASP A 41 -4.30 -82.21 -3.21
N SER A 42 -3.69 -81.37 -4.05
CA SER A 42 -4.26 -80.94 -5.33
C SER A 42 -3.10 -80.64 -6.26
N ASP A 43 -2.73 -81.68 -7.00
CA ASP A 43 -1.85 -81.65 -8.15
C ASP A 43 -2.29 -80.58 -9.17
N GLU A 44 -1.45 -79.59 -9.46
CA GLU A 44 -1.44 -78.78 -10.69
C GLU A 44 -0.11 -77.97 -10.76
N PRO A 45 0.41 -77.63 -11.94
CA PRO A 45 1.71 -78.06 -12.41
C PRO A 45 2.73 -76.92 -12.32
N SER A 46 4.00 -77.31 -12.36
CA SER A 46 5.14 -76.41 -12.41
C SER A 46 5.07 -75.45 -13.61
N ARG A 47 4.64 -74.21 -13.37
CA ARG A 47 4.70 -73.12 -14.36
C ARG A 47 6.15 -72.81 -14.69
N HIS A 48 6.66 -73.43 -15.76
CA HIS A 48 7.84 -72.97 -16.47
C HIS A 48 7.68 -71.49 -16.80
N ARG A 49 8.44 -70.63 -16.11
CA ARG A 49 8.48 -69.19 -16.37
C ARG A 49 9.19 -68.97 -17.69
N SER A 50 8.42 -69.00 -18.78
CA SER A 50 8.87 -68.56 -20.10
C SER A 50 9.50 -67.17 -19.97
N LYS A 51 10.77 -67.05 -20.40
CA LYS A 51 11.45 -65.76 -20.54
C LYS A 51 10.74 -64.99 -21.65
N ARG A 52 9.71 -64.23 -21.29
CA ARG A 52 9.06 -63.28 -22.20
C ARG A 52 10.14 -62.33 -22.73
N LYS A 53 10.18 -62.14 -24.06
CA LYS A 53 11.02 -61.10 -24.66
C LYS A 53 10.54 -59.76 -24.12
N ILE A 54 11.43 -59.04 -23.44
CA ILE A 54 11.13 -57.71 -22.91
C ILE A 54 10.89 -56.82 -24.13
N THR A 55 9.66 -56.32 -24.26
CA THR A 55 9.30 -55.41 -25.34
C THR A 55 9.76 -54.00 -25.01
N GLU A 56 9.92 -53.16 -26.02
CA GLU A 56 10.26 -51.74 -25.80
C GLU A 56 9.17 -51.03 -24.98
N ASP A 57 7.92 -51.45 -25.14
CA ASP A 57 6.78 -50.99 -24.33
C ASP A 57 6.93 -51.35 -22.85
N ASP A 58 7.42 -52.55 -22.52
CA ASP A 58 7.69 -52.97 -21.13
C ASP A 58 8.80 -52.09 -20.49
N ILE A 59 9.79 -51.67 -21.28
CA ILE A 59 10.88 -50.78 -20.83
C ILE A 59 10.34 -49.37 -20.57
N ALA A 60 9.53 -48.84 -21.47
CA ALA A 60 8.89 -47.53 -21.33
C ALA A 60 7.96 -47.49 -20.10
N GLU A 61 7.16 -48.54 -19.89
CA GLU A 61 6.27 -48.65 -18.73
C GLU A 61 7.06 -48.71 -17.41
N TYR A 62 8.18 -49.44 -17.39
CA TYR A 62 9.06 -49.50 -16.23
C TYR A 62 9.71 -48.13 -15.91
N LEU A 63 10.19 -47.43 -16.93
CA LEU A 63 10.75 -46.08 -16.78
C LEU A 63 9.71 -45.08 -16.30
N ALA A 64 8.47 -45.17 -16.81
CA ALA A 64 7.36 -44.32 -16.38
C ALA A 64 6.98 -44.56 -14.92
N LYS A 65 6.88 -45.83 -14.49
CA LYS A 65 6.66 -46.20 -13.08
C LYS A 65 7.78 -45.66 -12.18
N LYS A 66 9.04 -45.70 -12.63
CA LYS A 66 10.20 -45.17 -11.91
C LYS A 66 10.18 -43.64 -11.83
N ALA A 67 9.87 -42.95 -12.93
CA ALA A 67 9.72 -41.50 -12.99
C ALA A 67 8.60 -41.01 -12.08
N HIS A 68 7.44 -41.67 -12.12
CA HIS A 68 6.30 -41.37 -11.26
C HIS A 68 6.65 -41.55 -9.78
N LYS A 69 7.33 -42.64 -9.40
CA LYS A 69 7.79 -42.85 -8.02
C LYS A 69 8.79 -41.78 -7.57
N LYS A 70 9.64 -41.28 -8.47
CA LYS A 70 10.55 -40.14 -8.18
C LYS A 70 9.76 -38.85 -7.99
N ALA A 71 8.86 -38.49 -8.91
CA ALA A 71 8.03 -37.29 -8.82
C ALA A 71 7.18 -37.25 -7.54
N MET A 72 6.57 -38.37 -7.14
CA MET A 72 5.83 -38.49 -5.88
C MET A 72 6.72 -38.25 -4.65
N LYS A 73 7.98 -38.73 -4.66
CA LYS A 73 8.93 -38.44 -3.58
C LYS A 73 9.31 -36.96 -3.54
N VAL A 74 9.46 -36.32 -4.69
CA VAL A 74 9.75 -34.89 -4.78
C VAL A 74 8.57 -34.08 -4.24
N ALA A 75 7.35 -34.38 -4.68
CA ALA A 75 6.12 -33.74 -4.20
C ALA A 75 5.97 -33.84 -2.67
N LYS A 76 6.21 -35.02 -2.09
CA LYS A 76 6.18 -35.22 -0.64
C LYS A 76 7.25 -34.41 0.10
N LYS A 77 8.46 -34.30 -0.46
CA LYS A 77 9.58 -33.55 0.16
C LYS A 77 9.46 -32.04 0.01
N LEU A 78 8.75 -31.57 -1.01
CA LEU A 78 8.49 -30.15 -1.26
C LEU A 78 7.10 -29.71 -0.77
N LYS A 79 6.44 -30.53 0.07
CA LYS A 79 5.18 -30.19 0.73
C LYS A 79 5.41 -28.95 1.61
N SER A 80 4.74 -27.85 1.28
CA SER A 80 4.77 -26.63 2.10
C SER A 80 3.81 -26.77 3.28
N GLN A 81 4.12 -26.11 4.40
CA GLN A 81 3.25 -26.15 5.58
C GLN A 81 1.98 -25.30 5.40
N THR A 82 2.06 -24.28 4.54
CA THR A 82 0.96 -23.39 4.21
C THR A 82 1.00 -23.05 2.72
N VAL A 83 -0.16 -22.98 2.09
CA VAL A 83 -0.32 -22.53 0.70
C VAL A 83 -1.27 -21.33 0.72
N SER A 84 -0.81 -20.19 0.20
CA SER A 84 -1.63 -18.96 0.10
C SER A 84 -2.27 -18.49 1.42
N GLY A 85 -1.61 -18.75 2.55
CA GLY A 85 -2.10 -18.36 3.88
C GLY A 85 -2.98 -19.40 4.58
N TYR A 86 -3.32 -20.51 3.91
CA TYR A 86 -4.15 -21.57 4.47
C TYR A 86 -3.31 -22.81 4.83
N SER A 87 -3.69 -23.47 5.91
CA SER A 87 -3.19 -24.79 6.31
C SER A 87 -4.20 -25.88 5.93
N ASN A 88 -3.78 -27.15 5.93
CA ASN A 88 -4.71 -28.27 5.69
C ASN A 88 -5.86 -28.34 6.71
N ASP A 89 -5.63 -27.89 7.95
CA ASP A 89 -6.61 -27.94 9.04
C ASP A 89 -7.49 -26.67 9.10
N SER A 90 -7.10 -25.61 8.40
CA SER A 90 -7.81 -24.33 8.34
C SER A 90 -8.00 -23.91 6.88
N ASN A 91 -8.57 -24.82 6.09
CA ASN A 91 -8.90 -24.59 4.68
C ASN A 91 -10.41 -24.32 4.52
N PRO A 92 -10.83 -23.14 4.03
CA PRO A 92 -12.24 -22.79 3.84
C PRO A 92 -12.97 -23.67 2.80
N PHE A 93 -12.23 -24.39 1.95
CA PHE A 93 -12.80 -25.27 0.90
C PHE A 93 -12.91 -26.74 1.33
N GLY A 94 -12.49 -27.08 2.56
CA GLY A 94 -12.63 -28.45 3.09
C GLY A 94 -11.65 -29.49 2.53
N ASP A 95 -10.66 -29.09 1.73
CA ASP A 95 -9.65 -30.03 1.21
C ASP A 95 -8.61 -30.38 2.28
N SER A 96 -8.46 -31.69 2.57
CA SER A 96 -7.49 -32.19 3.54
C SER A 96 -6.03 -32.21 3.04
N ASN A 97 -5.81 -32.03 1.73
CA ASN A 97 -4.50 -32.20 1.07
C ASN A 97 -3.98 -30.93 0.37
N LEU A 98 -4.45 -29.75 0.77
CA LEU A 98 -4.10 -28.45 0.15
C LEU A 98 -2.58 -28.21 0.01
N ASN A 99 -1.82 -28.66 1.01
CA ASN A 99 -0.37 -28.54 1.07
C ASN A 99 0.38 -29.50 0.13
N GLU A 100 -0.28 -30.53 -0.39
CA GLU A 100 0.35 -31.55 -1.24
C GLU A 100 0.42 -31.13 -2.71
N LYS A 101 1.58 -31.35 -3.33
CA LYS A 101 1.75 -31.05 -4.74
C LYS A 101 1.20 -32.18 -5.61
N PHE A 102 0.28 -31.83 -6.50
CA PHE A 102 -0.29 -32.75 -7.47
C PHE A 102 0.78 -33.29 -8.44
N VAL A 103 0.76 -34.60 -8.68
CA VAL A 103 1.64 -35.29 -9.63
C VAL A 103 0.78 -35.92 -10.72
N TRP A 104 0.87 -35.38 -11.93
CA TRP A 104 0.09 -35.86 -13.06
C TRP A 104 0.72 -37.10 -13.69
N ARG A 105 0.22 -38.29 -13.31
CA ARG A 105 0.77 -39.59 -13.75
C ARG A 105 0.83 -39.71 -15.27
N LYS A 106 -0.26 -39.38 -15.96
CA LYS A 106 -0.36 -39.50 -17.41
C LYS A 106 0.62 -38.58 -18.14
N LYS A 107 0.88 -37.39 -17.59
CA LYS A 107 1.90 -36.48 -18.12
C LYS A 107 3.30 -37.11 -17.99
N ILE A 108 3.63 -37.70 -16.84
CA ILE A 108 4.94 -38.35 -16.65
C ILE A 108 5.12 -39.54 -17.58
N GLU A 109 4.09 -40.38 -17.76
CA GLU A 109 4.12 -41.48 -18.73
C GLU A 109 4.43 -40.96 -20.14
N ARG A 110 3.70 -39.91 -20.58
CA ARG A 110 3.90 -39.27 -21.87
C ARG A 110 5.32 -38.68 -22.01
N ASP A 111 5.77 -37.93 -21.02
CA ASP A 111 7.08 -37.27 -21.04
C ASP A 111 8.22 -38.32 -21.06
N VAL A 112 8.05 -39.46 -20.37
CA VAL A 112 9.00 -40.58 -20.44
C VAL A 112 8.99 -41.26 -21.81
N THR A 113 7.82 -41.47 -22.43
CA THR A 113 7.74 -42.00 -23.81
C THR A 113 8.32 -41.04 -24.84
N GLN A 114 8.33 -39.73 -24.55
CA GLN A 114 8.96 -38.70 -25.38
C GLN A 114 10.48 -38.56 -25.15
N GLY A 115 11.06 -39.39 -24.27
CA GLY A 115 12.51 -39.44 -24.04
C GLY A 115 13.02 -38.46 -22.98
N VAL A 116 12.14 -37.84 -22.18
CA VAL A 116 12.57 -36.95 -21.09
C VAL A 116 13.37 -37.73 -20.03
N PRO A 117 14.59 -37.29 -19.67
CA PRO A 117 15.44 -38.02 -18.74
C PRO A 117 14.87 -38.01 -17.32
N LEU A 118 15.07 -39.13 -16.61
CA LEU A 118 14.60 -39.32 -15.23
C LEU A 118 15.16 -38.31 -14.21
N ASP A 119 16.20 -37.55 -14.58
CA ASP A 119 16.79 -36.53 -13.72
C ASP A 119 15.96 -35.23 -13.70
N GLU A 120 15.12 -34.99 -14.70
CA GLU A 120 14.20 -33.84 -14.69
C GLU A 120 13.09 -33.96 -13.64
N PHE A 121 12.80 -35.18 -13.19
CA PHE A 121 11.88 -35.46 -12.08
C PHE A 121 12.59 -35.45 -10.72
N SER A 122 13.84 -35.02 -10.65
CA SER A 122 14.64 -34.91 -9.43
C SER A 122 14.27 -33.66 -8.63
N ILE A 123 14.57 -33.71 -7.32
CA ILE A 123 14.37 -32.58 -6.39
C ILE A 123 15.16 -31.35 -6.84
N LYS A 124 16.38 -31.57 -7.38
CA LYS A 124 17.25 -30.49 -7.86
C LYS A 124 16.63 -29.72 -9.02
N ALA A 125 16.11 -30.45 -10.03
CA ALA A 125 15.43 -29.87 -11.18
C ALA A 125 14.17 -29.10 -10.77
N GLU A 126 13.37 -29.66 -9.87
CA GLU A 126 12.15 -28.99 -9.41
C GLU A 126 12.43 -27.73 -8.57
N LYS A 127 13.45 -27.75 -7.70
CA LYS A 127 13.92 -26.56 -6.99
C LYS A 127 14.47 -25.50 -7.92
N LYS A 128 15.11 -25.87 -9.04
CA LYS A 128 15.58 -24.93 -10.07
C LYS A 128 14.39 -24.22 -10.72
N ARG A 129 13.38 -24.97 -11.18
CA ARG A 129 12.12 -24.43 -11.73
C ARG A 129 11.37 -23.53 -10.75
N GLN A 130 11.39 -23.86 -9.46
CA GLN A 130 10.77 -23.01 -8.43
C GLN A 130 11.53 -21.68 -8.27
N ARG A 131 12.87 -21.71 -8.26
CA ARG A 131 13.69 -20.49 -8.18
C ARG A 131 13.49 -19.59 -9.38
N GLU A 132 13.42 -20.15 -10.59
CA GLU A 132 13.15 -19.38 -11.81
C GLU A 132 11.79 -18.70 -11.76
N ARG A 133 10.73 -19.42 -11.35
CA ARG A 133 9.39 -18.84 -11.16
C ARG A 133 9.38 -17.73 -10.09
N MET A 134 10.05 -17.93 -8.96
CA MET A 134 10.12 -16.90 -7.92
C MET A 134 10.87 -15.65 -8.40
N ALA A 135 11.97 -15.82 -9.16
CA ALA A 135 12.71 -14.71 -9.72
C ALA A 135 11.90 -13.92 -10.77
N GLU A 136 11.08 -14.61 -11.56
CA GLU A 136 10.15 -13.95 -12.49
C GLU A 136 9.08 -13.13 -11.76
N ILE A 137 8.49 -13.70 -10.69
CA ILE A 137 7.53 -12.99 -9.84
C ILE A 137 8.17 -11.76 -9.20
N GLU A 138 9.41 -11.86 -8.70
CA GLU A 138 10.12 -10.73 -8.11
C GLU A 138 10.35 -9.60 -9.12
N LYS A 139 10.75 -9.92 -10.36
CA LYS A 139 10.89 -8.94 -11.44
C LYS A 139 9.56 -8.22 -11.75
N VAL A 140 8.46 -8.96 -11.81
CA VAL A 140 7.13 -8.38 -12.03
C VAL A 140 6.71 -7.49 -10.85
N LYS A 141 7.02 -7.91 -9.62
CA LYS A 141 6.74 -7.13 -8.41
C LYS A 141 7.50 -5.81 -8.42
N LYS A 142 8.82 -5.83 -8.71
CA LYS A 142 9.64 -4.61 -8.83
C LYS A 142 9.07 -3.63 -9.85
N ARG A 143 8.70 -4.11 -11.05
CA ARG A 143 8.07 -3.26 -12.08
C ARG A 143 6.72 -2.67 -11.66
N ARG A 144 5.98 -3.33 -10.76
CA ARG A 144 4.72 -2.77 -10.23
C ARG A 144 4.99 -1.75 -9.15
N GLU A 145 5.96 -2.01 -8.28
CA GLU A 145 6.39 -1.12 -7.22
C GLU A 145 6.98 0.18 -7.79
N GLU A 146 7.86 0.09 -8.78
CA GLU A 146 8.42 1.25 -9.50
C GLU A 146 7.32 2.13 -10.09
N ARG A 147 6.34 1.54 -10.80
CA ARG A 147 5.20 2.29 -11.35
C ARG A 147 4.29 2.89 -10.28
N ALA A 148 4.16 2.21 -9.13
CA ALA A 148 3.36 2.73 -8.02
C ALA A 148 4.06 3.92 -7.35
N ILE A 149 5.38 3.85 -7.18
CA ILE A 149 6.20 4.94 -6.65
C ILE A 149 6.18 6.14 -7.60
N GLU A 150 6.42 5.92 -8.90
CA GLU A 150 6.37 6.99 -9.91
C GLU A 150 4.99 7.66 -9.96
N LYS A 151 3.91 6.86 -9.94
CA LYS A 151 2.56 7.39 -9.91
C LYS A 151 2.28 8.18 -8.62
N ALA A 152 2.72 7.69 -7.47
CA ALA A 152 2.53 8.38 -6.20
C ALA A 152 3.28 9.70 -6.14
N GLN A 153 4.53 9.74 -6.63
CA GLN A 153 5.32 10.97 -6.74
C GLN A 153 4.66 11.98 -7.68
N HIS A 154 4.20 11.52 -8.85
CA HIS A 154 3.50 12.39 -9.79
C HIS A 154 2.17 12.92 -9.24
N GLU A 155 1.40 12.07 -8.54
CA GLU A 155 0.16 12.47 -7.88
C GLU A 155 0.41 13.49 -6.76
N GLU A 156 1.48 13.32 -5.98
CA GLU A 156 1.90 14.27 -4.95
C GLU A 156 2.30 15.63 -5.55
N GLU A 157 3.11 15.63 -6.61
CA GLU A 157 3.51 16.85 -7.32
C GLU A 157 2.29 17.59 -7.90
N MET A 158 1.39 16.85 -8.56
CA MET A 158 0.16 17.42 -9.11
C MET A 158 -0.77 17.95 -8.02
N ALA A 159 -0.85 17.29 -6.86
CA ALA A 159 -1.65 17.75 -5.73
C ALA A 159 -1.08 19.03 -5.10
N LEU A 160 0.25 19.14 -5.00
CA LEU A 160 0.91 20.36 -4.54
C LEU A 160 0.63 21.54 -5.49
N LEU A 161 0.77 21.32 -6.80
CA LEU A 161 0.50 22.34 -7.81
C LEU A 161 -0.99 22.76 -7.81
N ALA A 162 -1.91 21.81 -7.66
CA ALA A 162 -3.34 22.10 -7.53
C ALA A 162 -3.64 22.93 -6.28
N ARG A 163 -3.00 22.62 -5.15
CA ARG A 163 -3.14 23.39 -3.90
C ARG A 163 -2.60 24.80 -4.04
N GLU A 164 -1.46 24.96 -4.73
CA GLU A 164 -0.88 26.27 -4.98
C GLU A 164 -1.77 27.13 -5.89
N ARG A 165 -2.30 26.54 -6.98
CA ARG A 165 -3.27 27.21 -7.84
C ARG A 165 -4.52 27.61 -7.07
N ALA A 166 -5.08 26.72 -6.25
CA ALA A 166 -6.24 27.04 -5.44
C ALA A 166 -6.00 28.19 -4.45
N ARG A 167 -4.78 28.32 -3.90
CA ARG A 167 -4.42 29.47 -3.05
C ARG A 167 -4.33 30.76 -3.84
N ALA A 168 -3.72 30.74 -5.02
CA ALA A 168 -3.63 31.92 -5.88
C ALA A 168 -5.03 32.38 -6.32
N GLU A 169 -5.88 31.45 -6.77
CA GLU A 169 -7.27 31.74 -7.11
C GLU A 169 -8.04 32.30 -5.92
N PHE A 170 -7.87 31.73 -4.72
CA PHE A 170 -8.52 32.22 -3.50
C PHE A 170 -8.10 33.67 -3.17
N GLN A 171 -6.82 34.00 -3.29
CA GLN A 171 -6.33 35.37 -3.06
C GLN A 171 -6.89 36.36 -4.10
N ASP A 172 -6.99 35.94 -5.36
CA ASP A 172 -7.59 36.79 -6.41
C ASP A 172 -9.09 37.00 -6.19
N TRP A 173 -9.79 35.99 -5.64
CA TRP A 173 -11.19 36.12 -5.22
C TRP A 173 -11.36 37.05 -4.03
N GLU A 174 -10.50 36.94 -3.02
CA GLU A 174 -10.52 37.81 -1.83
C GLU A 174 -10.33 39.29 -2.22
N LYS A 175 -9.37 39.59 -3.10
CA LYS A 175 -9.18 40.96 -3.63
C LYS A 175 -10.40 41.46 -4.40
N LYS A 176 -11.00 40.63 -5.25
CA LYS A 176 -12.21 41.00 -6.00
C LYS A 176 -13.41 41.23 -5.08
N GLU A 177 -13.50 40.48 -3.98
CA GLU A 177 -14.54 40.67 -2.97
C GLU A 177 -14.35 42.01 -2.23
N GLU A 178 -13.12 42.34 -1.85
CA GLU A 178 -12.77 43.65 -1.26
C GLU A 178 -13.10 44.81 -2.23
N GLU A 179 -12.70 44.70 -3.50
CA GLU A 179 -13.03 45.67 -4.55
C GLU A 179 -14.54 45.83 -4.74
N PHE A 180 -15.28 44.70 -4.76
CA PHE A 180 -16.73 44.73 -4.88
C PHE A 180 -17.39 45.43 -3.67
N HIS A 181 -16.94 45.13 -2.46
CA HIS A 181 -17.44 45.81 -1.25
C HIS A 181 -17.18 47.31 -1.28
N PHE A 182 -16.02 47.72 -1.79
CA PHE A 182 -15.66 49.11 -1.95
C PHE A 182 -16.50 49.84 -3.00
N ASP A 183 -16.71 49.23 -4.17
CA ASP A 183 -17.59 49.77 -5.21
C ASP A 183 -19.04 49.88 -4.71
N GLN A 184 -19.53 48.87 -3.97
CA GLN A 184 -20.82 48.96 -3.31
C GLN A 184 -20.87 50.09 -2.28
N SER A 185 -19.79 50.35 -1.55
CA SER A 185 -19.71 51.49 -0.63
C SER A 185 -19.85 52.81 -1.38
N LYS A 186 -19.11 53.01 -2.47
CA LYS A 186 -19.19 54.20 -3.33
C LYS A 186 -20.61 54.45 -3.85
N ILE A 187 -21.26 53.42 -4.40
CA ILE A 187 -22.64 53.52 -4.90
C ILE A 187 -23.61 53.89 -3.76
N ARG A 188 -23.45 53.29 -2.58
CA ARG A 188 -24.29 53.62 -1.42
C ARG A 188 -24.05 55.05 -0.94
N SER A 189 -22.82 55.53 -0.95
CA SER A 189 -22.46 56.91 -0.62
C SER A 189 -23.10 57.90 -1.60
N GLU A 190 -23.06 57.62 -2.91
CA GLU A 190 -23.72 58.45 -3.93
C GLU A 190 -25.24 58.55 -3.70
N ILE A 191 -25.90 57.43 -3.39
CA ILE A 191 -27.33 57.42 -3.07
C ILE A 191 -27.62 58.25 -1.80
N ARG A 192 -26.81 58.11 -0.75
CA ARG A 192 -26.97 58.88 0.50
C ARG A 192 -26.80 60.38 0.30
N LEU A 193 -25.84 60.78 -0.52
CA LEU A 193 -25.62 62.18 -0.90
C LEU A 193 -26.86 62.75 -1.60
N ARG A 194 -27.43 62.00 -2.56
CA ARG A 194 -28.65 62.38 -3.28
C ARG A 194 -29.89 62.47 -2.37
N GLU A 195 -30.00 61.59 -1.38
CA GLU A 195 -31.13 61.56 -0.45
C GLU A 195 -30.98 62.51 0.76
N GLY A 196 -29.84 63.20 0.90
CA GLY A 196 -29.56 64.10 2.02
C GLY A 196 -29.30 63.40 3.36
N ARG A 197 -28.97 62.10 3.34
CA ARG A 197 -28.68 61.28 4.54
C ARG A 197 -27.20 60.93 4.63
N MET A 198 -26.34 61.94 4.46
CA MET A 198 -24.89 61.76 4.40
C MET A 198 -24.34 61.16 5.69
N LYS A 199 -23.44 60.20 5.55
CA LYS A 199 -22.58 59.72 6.63
C LYS A 199 -21.31 60.56 6.71
N PRO A 200 -20.60 60.52 7.86
CA PRO A 200 -19.30 61.16 8.03
C PRO A 200 -18.29 60.88 6.90
N ILE A 201 -18.19 59.62 6.44
CA ILE A 201 -17.31 59.24 5.34
C ILE A 201 -17.68 59.92 4.02
N ASP A 202 -18.97 60.05 3.74
CA ASP A 202 -19.47 60.66 2.49
C ASP A 202 -19.06 62.14 2.41
N ILE A 203 -19.00 62.83 3.56
CA ILE A 203 -18.52 64.22 3.65
C ILE A 203 -17.04 64.28 3.32
N LEU A 204 -16.22 63.37 3.87
CA LEU A 204 -14.77 63.32 3.58
C LEU A 204 -14.53 63.02 2.09
N THR A 205 -15.22 62.02 1.53
CA THR A 205 -15.10 61.68 0.10
C THR A 205 -15.52 62.85 -0.80
N LYS A 206 -16.56 63.61 -0.45
CA LYS A 206 -16.99 64.78 -1.24
C LYS A 206 -15.93 65.90 -1.28
N HIS A 207 -15.16 66.09 -0.21
CA HIS A 207 -14.06 67.06 -0.22
C HIS A 207 -12.94 66.70 -1.19
N LEU A 208 -12.81 65.42 -1.51
CA LEU A 208 -11.79 64.90 -2.41
C LEU A 208 -12.18 65.06 -3.88
N ASP A 209 -13.46 64.80 -4.20
CA ASP A 209 -14.05 64.95 -5.53
C ASP A 209 -15.17 66.01 -5.55
N PRO A 210 -14.86 67.32 -5.55
CA PRO A 210 -15.85 68.39 -5.49
C PRO A 210 -16.61 68.61 -6.81
N SER A 211 -16.37 67.79 -7.84
CA SER A 211 -17.02 67.88 -9.16
C SER A 211 -18.48 67.40 -9.17
N ASP A 212 -18.98 66.85 -8.07
CA ASP A 212 -20.34 66.35 -7.97
C ASP A 212 -21.31 67.52 -7.73
N ASP A 213 -22.22 67.76 -8.69
CA ASP A 213 -23.15 68.90 -8.84
C ASP A 213 -24.15 69.11 -7.68
N PHE A 214 -23.95 68.45 -6.54
CA PHE A 214 -24.82 68.58 -5.38
C PHE A 214 -24.47 69.84 -4.57
N GLU A 215 -25.37 70.83 -4.59
CA GLU A 215 -25.39 72.06 -3.78
C GLU A 215 -25.60 71.77 -2.28
N ILE A 216 -24.73 70.97 -1.68
CA ILE A 216 -24.69 70.74 -0.24
C ILE A 216 -23.53 71.58 0.30
N GLU A 217 -23.84 72.48 1.22
CA GLU A 217 -22.90 73.33 1.95
C GLU A 217 -21.86 72.45 2.66
N ILE A 218 -20.62 72.51 2.19
CA ILE A 218 -19.53 71.67 2.67
C ILE A 218 -18.96 72.33 3.93
N ASN A 219 -19.28 71.79 5.11
CA ASN A 219 -18.63 72.20 6.36
C ASN A 219 -17.15 71.78 6.37
N GLU A 220 -16.29 72.57 7.02
CA GLU A 220 -14.85 72.30 7.11
C GLU A 220 -14.55 70.84 7.53
N PRO A 221 -13.61 70.12 6.87
CA PRO A 221 -13.46 68.66 6.98
C PRO A 221 -13.38 68.12 8.42
N TYR A 222 -12.73 68.86 9.32
CA TYR A 222 -12.54 68.43 10.72
C TYR A 222 -13.83 68.50 11.56
N MET A 223 -14.86 69.20 11.10
CA MET A 223 -16.15 69.29 11.78
C MET A 223 -16.91 67.95 11.74
N VAL A 224 -16.58 67.06 10.81
CA VAL A 224 -17.14 65.71 10.68
C VAL A 224 -16.94 64.88 11.95
N PHE A 225 -15.84 65.10 12.67
CA PHE A 225 -15.52 64.37 13.90
C PHE A 225 -16.26 64.90 15.14
N LYS A 226 -16.83 66.12 15.09
CA LYS A 226 -17.51 66.71 16.23
C LYS A 226 -18.91 66.12 16.40
N GLY A 227 -19.15 65.49 17.54
CA GLY A 227 -20.47 64.97 17.92
C GLY A 227 -20.71 63.50 17.55
N LEU A 228 -19.72 62.79 17.01
CA LEU A 228 -19.79 61.35 16.81
C LEU A 228 -19.69 60.59 18.14
N THR A 229 -20.47 59.53 18.26
CA THR A 229 -20.31 58.55 19.34
C THR A 229 -19.08 57.66 19.09
N VAL A 230 -18.61 56.96 20.12
CA VAL A 230 -17.46 56.05 19.99
C VAL A 230 -17.67 54.99 18.90
N LYS A 231 -18.90 54.45 18.80
CA LYS A 231 -19.24 53.46 17.77
C LYS A 231 -19.17 54.04 16.37
N GLU A 232 -19.70 55.24 16.17
CA GLU A 232 -19.66 55.92 14.87
C GLU A 232 -18.24 56.33 14.49
N MET A 233 -17.39 56.63 15.47
CA MET A 233 -15.98 56.91 15.25
C MET A 233 -15.21 55.65 14.83
N GLU A 234 -15.50 54.49 15.44
CA GLU A 234 -14.95 53.19 15.01
C GLU A 234 -15.40 52.80 13.60
N GLU A 235 -16.69 53.02 13.27
CA GLU A 235 -17.22 52.83 11.92
C GLU A 235 -16.51 53.71 10.91
N LEU A 236 -16.38 55.01 11.20
CA LEU A 236 -15.69 55.96 10.33
C LEU A 236 -14.21 55.60 10.14
N HIS A 237 -13.52 55.15 11.20
CA HIS A 237 -12.15 54.68 11.10
C HIS A 237 -12.02 53.47 10.16
N ASN A 238 -12.94 52.51 10.25
CA ASN A 238 -12.95 51.34 9.35
C ASN A 238 -13.25 51.73 7.90
N ASP A 239 -14.16 52.68 7.69
CA ASP A 239 -14.46 53.23 6.37
C ASP A 239 -13.24 53.95 5.77
N ILE A 240 -12.56 54.82 6.53
CA ILE A 240 -11.33 55.51 6.11
C ILE A 240 -10.23 54.49 5.77
N LYS A 241 -10.07 53.46 6.60
CA LYS A 241 -9.09 52.39 6.36
C LYS A 241 -9.35 51.66 5.03
N MET A 242 -10.61 51.33 4.75
CA MET A 242 -11.00 50.72 3.47
C MET A 242 -10.66 51.63 2.28
N HIS A 243 -10.90 52.95 2.40
CA HIS A 243 -10.51 53.92 1.38
C HIS A 243 -8.98 54.04 1.23
N LEU A 244 -8.20 53.97 2.31
CA LEU A 244 -6.73 54.00 2.24
C LEU A 244 -6.15 52.76 1.51
N ASP A 245 -6.78 51.60 1.70
CA ASP A 245 -6.36 50.35 1.08
C ASP A 245 -6.71 50.29 -0.42
N LEU A 246 -7.88 50.81 -0.82
CA LEU A 246 -8.44 50.63 -2.17
C LEU A 246 -8.49 51.90 -3.04
N ASP A 247 -8.54 53.10 -2.47
CA ASP A 247 -8.66 54.37 -3.19
C ASP A 247 -7.30 54.96 -3.62
N ARG A 248 -6.52 54.14 -4.34
CA ARG A 248 -5.16 54.49 -4.79
C ARG A 248 -5.08 54.98 -6.24
N ALA A 249 -6.22 55.40 -6.80
CA ALA A 249 -6.35 55.76 -8.21
C ALA A 249 -5.53 57.01 -8.58
N THR A 250 -5.45 58.00 -7.69
CA THR A 250 -4.69 59.24 -7.92
C THR A 250 -3.76 59.54 -6.74
N PRO A 251 -2.58 60.14 -6.98
CA PRO A 251 -1.67 60.54 -5.89
C PRO A 251 -2.27 61.53 -4.89
N THR A 252 -3.32 62.27 -5.28
CA THR A 252 -4.07 63.18 -4.42
C THR A 252 -4.96 62.42 -3.44
N HIS A 253 -5.65 61.36 -3.86
CA HIS A 253 -6.47 60.52 -3.00
C HIS A 253 -5.61 59.82 -1.94
N ILE A 254 -4.47 59.26 -2.35
CA ILE A 254 -3.54 58.59 -1.43
C ILE A 254 -3.11 59.56 -0.31
N ARG A 255 -2.62 60.75 -0.69
CA ARG A 255 -2.17 61.76 0.30
C ARG A 255 -3.30 62.25 1.19
N TYR A 256 -4.51 62.34 0.67
CA TYR A 256 -5.67 62.78 1.45
C TYR A 256 -6.04 61.76 2.52
N TRP A 257 -6.16 60.48 2.14
CA TRP A 257 -6.52 59.42 3.08
C TRP A 257 -5.39 59.12 4.08
N GLU A 258 -4.11 59.33 3.72
CA GLU A 258 -2.97 59.19 4.64
C GLU A 258 -2.96 60.23 5.77
N VAL A 259 -3.62 61.38 5.60
CA VAL A 259 -3.65 62.47 6.59
C VAL A 259 -5.00 62.60 7.32
N CYS A 260 -5.97 61.74 6.99
CA CYS A 260 -7.28 61.65 7.65
C CYS A 260 -7.22 60.68 8.83
#